data_AF-A0A8T1SW67-F1
#
_entry.id   AF-A0A8T1SW67-F1
#
_cell.length_a   1.000
_cell.length_b   1.000
_cell.length_c   1.000
_cell.angle_alpha   90.00
_cell.angle_beta   90.00
_cell.angle_gamma   90.00
#
_symmetry.space_group_name_H-M   'P 1'
#
loop_
_entity.id
_entity.type
_entity.pdbx_description
1 polymer ?
#
loop_
_entity_poly.entity_id
_entity_poly.type
_entity_poly.pdbx_seq_one_letter_code
_entity_poly.pdbx_strand_id
1 'polypeptide(L)'
;MSSKEGSGGFRKRKHDNFPHGQRKDEKDSVNSSSSLMVSFKSFQLELDTRHDKYERLVKLSRDITIESKRTIFLLHRITSDPNGEEILNESEAKLEAVRQKIKQVAQELIGEDMHQFHRAISPGLQEYVEAVSFQYFIKTRSLISVKEINKQLIFTMEDKEEETNTPSSNPHDKQLCTWSLKVTPVDYLLGVADLTGELMRMCINSVGNGDIDTPFELSQFLRQIYDGFSYIGNTGPYEVSKKLYTLKQSLAKVENACYTLKVRGSEIPKHMLADVFSTKAEMIDREEGLS
;
A
#
# COMPACT_ATOMS: atom_id res chain seq x y z
N MET A 1 -53.90 1.53 -43.84
CA MET A 1 -52.72 2.42 -43.88
C MET A 1 -51.54 1.66 -43.30
N SER A 2 -50.39 1.80 -43.94
CA SER A 2 -49.30 0.82 -43.99
C SER A 2 -48.44 0.80 -42.72
N SER A 3 -48.27 -0.40 -42.16
CA SER A 3 -47.25 -0.73 -41.16
C SER A 3 -45.92 -0.98 -41.88
N LYS A 4 -44.88 -0.20 -41.55
CA LYS A 4 -43.49 -0.44 -42.01
C LYS A 4 -42.75 -1.25 -40.95
N GLU A 5 -42.54 -2.53 -41.23
CA GLU A 5 -41.53 -3.36 -40.54
C GLU A 5 -40.14 -3.02 -41.11
N GLY A 6 -39.23 -2.56 -40.26
CA GLY A 6 -37.81 -2.39 -40.56
C GLY A 6 -37.00 -3.48 -39.85
N SER A 7 -36.74 -4.59 -40.52
CA SER A 7 -35.82 -5.63 -40.04
C SER A 7 -34.36 -5.23 -40.35
N GLY A 8 -33.63 -4.86 -39.30
CA GLY A 8 -32.20 -4.57 -39.36
C GLY A 8 -31.37 -5.84 -39.57
N GLY A 9 -31.08 -6.17 -40.83
CA GLY A 9 -30.17 -7.26 -41.19
C GLY A 9 -28.70 -6.91 -40.88
N PHE A 10 -28.03 -7.76 -40.10
CA PHE A 10 -26.59 -7.72 -39.85
C PHE A 10 -25.81 -7.83 -41.18
N ARG A 11 -25.15 -6.74 -41.59
CA ARG A 11 -24.20 -6.75 -42.71
C ARG A 11 -22.90 -7.43 -42.29
N LYS A 12 -22.71 -8.69 -42.70
CA LYS A 12 -21.38 -9.36 -42.70
C LYS A 12 -20.42 -8.53 -43.57
N ARG A 13 -19.31 -8.07 -42.99
CA ARG A 13 -18.22 -7.44 -43.74
C ARG A 13 -17.61 -8.47 -44.70
N LYS A 14 -17.62 -8.18 -46.01
CA LYS A 14 -16.83 -8.91 -47.01
C LYS A 14 -15.36 -8.74 -46.66
N HIS A 15 -14.64 -9.85 -46.57
CA HIS A 15 -13.19 -9.87 -46.49
C HIS A 15 -12.67 -9.57 -47.90
N ASP A 16 -12.12 -8.38 -48.12
CA ASP A 16 -11.42 -8.07 -49.37
C ASP A 16 -10.13 -8.90 -49.41
N ASN A 17 -10.11 -9.86 -50.34
CA ASN A 17 -8.98 -10.73 -50.56
C ASN A 17 -7.99 -10.00 -51.49
N PHE A 18 -7.05 -9.26 -50.90
CA PHE A 18 -5.94 -8.67 -51.64
C PHE A 18 -5.00 -9.79 -52.15
N PRO A 19 -4.61 -9.79 -53.43
CA PRO A 19 -3.65 -10.76 -53.94
C PRO A 19 -2.32 -10.58 -53.20
N HIS A 20 -1.82 -11.67 -52.60
CA HIS A 20 -0.45 -11.77 -52.10
C HIS A 20 0.52 -11.62 -53.27
N GLY A 21 0.84 -10.37 -53.62
CA GLY A 21 2.05 -10.07 -54.37
C GLY A 21 3.24 -10.57 -53.56
N GLN A 22 4.06 -11.42 -54.16
CA GLN A 22 5.33 -11.87 -53.60
C GLN A 22 6.11 -10.63 -53.16
N ARG A 23 6.15 -10.37 -51.85
CA ARG A 23 7.14 -9.48 -51.28
C ARG A 23 8.47 -10.14 -51.58
N LYS A 24 9.19 -9.55 -52.53
CA LYS A 24 10.60 -9.81 -52.74
C LYS A 24 11.24 -9.63 -51.36
N ASP A 25 11.72 -10.70 -50.76
CA ASP A 25 12.59 -10.63 -49.59
C ASP A 25 13.91 -10.01 -50.07
N GLU A 26 13.89 -8.69 -50.28
CA GLU A 26 15.11 -7.89 -50.28
C GLU A 26 15.64 -7.96 -48.86
N LYS A 27 16.47 -8.98 -48.65
CA LYS A 27 17.36 -9.11 -47.51
C LYS A 27 18.39 -7.99 -47.63
N ASP A 28 17.93 -6.75 -47.41
CA ASP A 28 18.79 -5.60 -47.27
C ASP A 28 19.81 -5.98 -46.21
N SER A 29 21.08 -6.06 -46.63
CA SER A 29 22.20 -6.33 -45.76
C SER A 29 22.38 -5.10 -44.86
N VAL A 30 21.55 -5.01 -43.82
CA VAL A 30 21.61 -3.93 -42.84
C VAL A 30 23.01 -3.94 -42.26
N ASN A 31 23.81 -2.93 -42.64
CA ASN A 31 25.19 -2.83 -42.24
C ASN A 31 25.24 -2.62 -40.72
N SER A 32 25.65 -3.67 -39.99
CA SER A 32 25.70 -3.74 -38.52
C SER A 32 26.59 -2.67 -37.88
N SER A 33 27.47 -2.04 -38.67
CA SER A 33 28.39 -0.97 -38.27
C SER A 33 27.95 0.43 -38.73
N SER A 34 26.76 0.58 -39.31
CA SER A 34 26.24 1.92 -39.62
C SER A 34 26.05 2.73 -38.33
N SER A 35 26.32 4.05 -38.40
CA SER A 35 26.16 4.96 -37.26
C SER A 35 24.76 4.90 -36.64
N LEU A 36 23.74 4.69 -37.48
CA LEU A 36 22.37 4.47 -37.04
C LEU A 36 22.24 3.18 -36.20
N MET A 37 22.74 2.04 -36.71
CA MET A 37 22.67 0.77 -35.98
C MET A 37 23.47 0.79 -34.66
N VAL A 38 24.60 1.50 -34.61
CA VAL A 38 25.34 1.71 -33.35
C VAL A 38 24.51 2.52 -32.35
N SER A 39 23.83 3.57 -32.81
CA SER A 39 22.94 4.37 -31.95
C SER A 39 21.77 3.55 -31.40
N PHE A 40 21.11 2.76 -32.25
CA PHE A 40 20.02 1.88 -31.82
C PHE A 40 20.48 0.79 -30.84
N LYS A 41 21.70 0.26 -30.99
CA LYS A 41 22.29 -0.67 -30.01
C LYS A 41 22.50 0.01 -28.65
N SER A 42 22.95 1.27 -28.64
CA SER A 42 23.08 2.06 -27.40
C SER A 42 21.72 2.29 -26.75
N PHE A 43 20.71 2.70 -27.51
CA PHE A 43 19.35 2.91 -26.99
C PHE A 43 18.74 1.62 -26.47
N GLN A 44 18.95 0.51 -27.16
CA GLN A 44 18.50 -0.81 -26.70
C GLN A 44 19.13 -1.13 -25.35
N LEU A 45 20.46 -1.00 -25.20
CA LEU A 45 21.16 -1.29 -23.96
C LEU A 45 20.65 -0.43 -22.79
N GLU A 46 20.40 0.85 -23.03
CA GLU A 46 19.84 1.77 -22.03
C GLU A 46 18.42 1.36 -21.62
N LEU A 47 17.56 1.03 -22.58
CA LEU A 47 16.19 0.59 -22.34
C LEU A 47 16.13 -0.75 -21.59
N ASP A 48 16.95 -1.72 -22.00
CA ASP A 48 17.02 -3.04 -21.37
C ASP A 48 17.53 -2.92 -19.93
N THR A 49 18.60 -2.15 -19.70
CA THR A 49 19.13 -1.88 -18.35
C THR A 49 18.08 -1.24 -17.45
N ARG A 50 17.33 -0.27 -17.98
CA ARG A 50 16.24 0.40 -17.26
C ARG A 50 15.08 -0.56 -16.97
N HIS A 51 14.71 -1.42 -17.92
CA HIS A 51 13.64 -2.39 -17.74
C HIS A 51 14.03 -3.45 -16.69
N ASP A 52 15.25 -3.97 -16.74
CA ASP A 52 15.76 -4.91 -15.75
C ASP A 52 15.74 -4.32 -14.34
N LYS A 53 16.13 -3.04 -14.19
CA LYS A 53 16.03 -2.31 -12.91
C LYS A 53 14.58 -2.18 -12.46
N TYR A 54 13.68 -1.79 -13.36
CA TYR A 54 12.25 -1.67 -13.06
C TYR A 54 11.68 -3.00 -12.53
N GLU A 55 12.01 -4.12 -13.17
CA GLU A 55 11.55 -5.45 -12.74
C GLU A 55 12.13 -5.87 -11.38
N ARG A 56 13.39 -5.52 -11.08
CA ARG A 56 13.96 -5.74 -9.73
C ARG A 56 13.21 -4.93 -8.67
N LEU A 57 12.89 -3.67 -8.97
CA LEU A 57 12.11 -2.81 -8.07
C LEU A 57 10.69 -3.30 -7.86
N VAL A 58 10.02 -3.83 -8.91
CA VAL A 58 8.69 -4.44 -8.80
C VAL A 58 8.71 -5.63 -7.85
N LYS A 59 9.75 -6.49 -7.93
CA LYS A 59 9.90 -7.64 -7.03
C LYS A 59 10.07 -7.21 -5.58
N LEU A 60 10.97 -6.25 -5.32
CA LEU A 60 11.18 -5.68 -3.97
C LEU A 60 9.89 -5.06 -3.41
N SER A 61 9.19 -4.28 -4.25
CA SER A 61 7.90 -3.67 -3.92
C SER A 61 6.85 -4.71 -3.54
N ARG A 62 6.78 -5.82 -4.29
CA ARG A 62 5.85 -6.92 -4.00
C ARG A 62 6.14 -7.58 -2.67
N ASP A 63 7.41 -7.80 -2.35
CA ASP A 63 7.82 -8.38 -1.07
C ASP A 63 7.52 -7.45 0.11
N ILE A 64 7.72 -6.13 -0.07
CA ILE A 64 7.35 -5.09 0.90
C ILE A 64 5.83 -5.13 1.15
N THR A 65 5.01 -5.20 0.09
CA THR A 65 3.56 -5.30 0.22
C THR A 65 3.15 -6.54 1.00
N ILE A 66 3.71 -7.71 0.68
CA ILE A 66 3.34 -8.98 1.34
C ILE A 66 3.66 -8.93 2.83
N GLU A 67 4.87 -8.49 3.20
CA GLU A 67 5.27 -8.43 4.61
C GLU A 67 4.53 -7.34 5.40
N SER A 68 4.21 -6.21 4.76
CA SER A 68 3.38 -5.16 5.37
C SER A 68 1.97 -5.67 5.67
N LYS A 69 1.33 -6.38 4.72
CA LYS A 69 0.03 -7.05 4.95
C LYS A 69 0.08 -8.05 6.07
N ARG A 70 1.10 -8.90 6.10
CA ARG A 70 1.30 -9.88 7.19
C ARG A 70 1.41 -9.19 8.54
N THR A 71 2.04 -8.03 8.58
CA THR A 71 2.15 -7.21 9.80
C THR A 71 0.81 -6.61 10.20
N ILE A 72 0.02 -6.11 9.26
CA ILE A 72 -1.36 -5.64 9.52
C ILE A 72 -2.23 -6.77 10.10
N PHE A 73 -2.18 -7.97 9.50
CA PHE A 73 -2.90 -9.14 10.03
C PHE A 73 -2.46 -9.56 11.43
N LEU A 74 -1.17 -9.43 11.74
CA LEU A 74 -0.65 -9.66 13.09
C LEU A 74 -1.22 -8.63 14.07
N LEU A 75 -1.25 -7.34 13.69
CA LEU A 75 -1.75 -6.26 14.55
C LEU A 75 -3.24 -6.39 14.88
N HIS A 76 -4.05 -6.94 13.97
CA HIS A 76 -5.47 -7.23 14.26
C HIS A 76 -5.70 -8.24 15.37
N ARG A 77 -4.68 -9.01 15.78
CA ARG A 77 -4.80 -9.97 16.89
C ARG A 77 -4.80 -9.28 18.26
N ILE A 78 -4.41 -8.01 18.34
CA ILE A 78 -4.25 -7.30 19.61
C ILE A 78 -5.56 -7.13 20.39
N THR A 79 -6.71 -7.13 19.71
CA THR A 79 -8.01 -7.02 20.37
C THR A 79 -8.43 -8.31 21.09
N SER A 80 -7.82 -9.45 20.76
CA SER A 80 -8.22 -10.77 21.23
C SER A 80 -7.19 -11.46 22.13
N ASP A 81 -5.94 -10.98 22.14
CA ASP A 81 -4.83 -11.59 22.87
C ASP A 81 -4.47 -10.74 24.11
N PRO A 82 -4.39 -11.33 25.31
CA PRO A 82 -3.94 -10.61 26.52
C PRO A 82 -2.49 -10.10 26.41
N ASN A 83 -1.70 -10.58 25.45
CA ASN A 83 -0.28 -10.27 25.30
C ASN A 83 -0.01 -9.26 24.18
N GLY A 84 -0.67 -8.11 24.23
CA GLY A 84 -0.55 -7.07 23.20
C GLY A 84 0.86 -6.51 23.02
N GLU A 85 1.70 -6.53 24.07
CA GLU A 85 3.07 -6.04 24.00
C GLU A 85 3.97 -6.94 23.13
N GLU A 86 3.84 -8.27 23.25
CA GLU A 86 4.57 -9.21 22.40
C GLU A 86 4.20 -9.07 20.92
N ILE A 87 2.91 -8.89 20.62
CA ILE A 87 2.43 -8.62 19.25
C ILE A 87 3.03 -7.32 18.71
N LEU A 88 3.12 -6.28 19.53
CA LEU A 88 3.72 -5.01 19.14
C LEU A 88 5.23 -5.14 18.90
N ASN A 89 5.94 -5.92 19.70
CA ASN A 89 7.37 -6.20 19.50
C ASN A 89 7.61 -7.05 18.25
N GLU A 90 6.81 -8.09 18.02
CA GLU A 90 6.88 -8.92 16.81
C GLU A 90 6.58 -8.09 15.54
N SER A 91 5.55 -7.24 15.59
CA SER A 91 5.23 -6.36 14.47
C SER A 91 6.35 -5.35 14.17
N GLU A 92 7.04 -4.83 15.20
CA GLU A 92 8.19 -3.95 15.01
C GLU A 92 9.34 -4.67 14.31
N ALA A 93 9.65 -5.91 14.71
CA ALA A 93 10.68 -6.72 14.07
C ALA A 93 10.35 -6.98 12.59
N LYS A 94 9.07 -7.23 12.27
CA LYS A 94 8.61 -7.38 10.87
C LYS A 94 8.72 -6.07 10.09
N LEU A 95 8.34 -4.93 10.67
CA LEU A 95 8.49 -3.62 10.04
C LEU A 95 9.96 -3.26 9.81
N GLU A 96 10.87 -3.66 10.71
CA GLU A 96 12.31 -3.52 10.49
C GLU A 96 12.76 -4.34 9.28
N ALA A 97 12.32 -5.59 9.16
CA ALA A 97 12.60 -6.41 7.97
C ALA A 97 12.03 -5.80 6.67
N VAL A 98 10.90 -5.09 6.75
CA VAL A 98 10.35 -4.31 5.63
C VAL A 98 11.25 -3.10 5.31
N ARG A 99 11.69 -2.35 6.32
CA ARG A 99 12.63 -1.22 6.15
C ARG A 99 13.94 -1.67 5.50
N GLN A 100 14.43 -2.87 5.80
CA GLN A 100 15.61 -3.44 5.12
C GLN A 100 15.38 -3.72 3.63
N LYS A 101 14.16 -4.10 3.22
CA LYS A 101 13.82 -4.20 1.78
C LYS A 101 13.71 -2.81 1.13
N ILE A 102 13.18 -1.83 1.85
CA ILE A 102 13.13 -0.43 1.40
C ILE A 102 14.56 0.13 1.24
N LYS A 103 15.51 -0.26 2.09
CA LYS A 103 16.93 0.06 1.92
C LYS A 103 17.49 -0.49 0.60
N GLN A 104 17.14 -1.73 0.23
CA GLN A 104 17.54 -2.30 -1.07
C GLN A 104 16.95 -1.51 -2.25
N VAL A 105 15.69 -1.07 -2.14
CA VAL A 105 15.08 -0.15 -3.11
C VAL A 105 15.85 1.17 -3.20
N ALA A 106 16.22 1.76 -2.05
CA ALA A 106 17.01 2.99 -2.01
C ALA A 106 18.39 2.83 -2.66
N GLN A 107 18.99 1.64 -2.56
CA GLN A 107 20.26 1.30 -3.19
C GLN A 107 20.15 1.16 -4.72
N GLU A 108 19.09 0.54 -5.23
CA GLU A 108 18.83 0.41 -6.68
C GLU A 108 18.56 1.76 -7.37
N LEU A 109 18.06 2.74 -6.61
CA LEU A 109 17.71 4.08 -7.08
C LEU A 109 18.82 5.13 -6.93
N ILE A 110 20.03 4.74 -6.50
CA ILE A 110 21.15 5.68 -6.42
C ILE A 110 21.46 6.22 -7.81
N GLY A 111 21.51 7.55 -7.94
CA GLY A 111 21.81 8.23 -9.20
C GLY A 111 20.67 8.22 -10.22
N GLU A 112 19.50 7.69 -9.87
CA GLU A 112 18.32 7.64 -10.73
C GLU A 112 17.30 8.72 -10.36
N ASP A 113 16.45 9.11 -11.32
CA ASP A 113 15.25 9.89 -10.99
C ASP A 113 14.19 8.98 -10.37
N MET A 114 13.91 9.18 -9.08
CA MET A 114 12.91 8.43 -8.33
C MET A 114 11.53 8.43 -9.03
N HIS A 115 11.12 9.54 -9.65
CA HIS A 115 9.79 9.64 -10.27
C HIS A 115 9.66 8.72 -11.49
N GLN A 116 10.77 8.39 -12.15
CA GLN A 116 10.77 7.49 -13.31
C GLN A 116 10.42 6.05 -12.91
N PHE A 117 10.86 5.62 -11.72
CA PHE A 117 10.62 4.26 -11.20
C PHE A 117 9.51 4.22 -10.13
N HIS A 118 8.93 5.36 -9.77
CA HIS A 118 7.94 5.49 -8.69
C HIS A 118 6.80 4.49 -8.83
N ARG A 119 6.30 4.26 -10.04
CA ARG A 119 5.21 3.32 -10.30
C ARG A 119 5.54 1.87 -9.91
N ALA A 120 6.81 1.46 -9.97
CA ALA A 120 7.23 0.12 -9.55
C ALA A 120 7.12 -0.06 -8.02
N ILE A 121 7.44 0.99 -7.26
CA ILE A 121 7.61 0.92 -5.81
C ILE A 121 6.42 1.46 -5.01
N SER A 122 5.60 2.31 -5.63
CA SER A 122 4.46 2.97 -4.99
C SER A 122 3.50 2.01 -4.28
N PRO A 123 3.13 0.83 -4.84
CA PRO A 123 2.29 -0.13 -4.12
C PRO A 123 2.91 -0.64 -2.81
N GLY A 124 4.22 -0.94 -2.81
CA GLY A 124 4.94 -1.34 -1.60
C GLY A 124 5.00 -0.21 -0.57
N LEU A 125 5.25 1.02 -1.01
CA LEU A 125 5.32 2.18 -0.11
C LEU A 125 3.97 2.50 0.53
N GLN A 126 2.86 2.44 -0.22
CA GLN A 126 1.51 2.65 0.31
C GLN A 126 1.17 1.62 1.40
N GLU A 127 1.46 0.34 1.15
CA GLU A 127 1.21 -0.73 2.11
C GLU A 127 2.10 -0.61 3.36
N TYR A 128 3.36 -0.20 3.19
CA TYR A 128 4.24 0.10 4.32
C TYR A 128 3.70 1.25 5.17
N VAL A 129 3.23 2.34 4.54
CA VAL A 129 2.59 3.48 5.23
C VAL A 129 1.38 3.00 6.02
N GLU A 130 0.51 2.19 5.41
CA GLU A 130 -0.65 1.60 6.07
C GLU A 130 -0.23 0.79 7.31
N ALA A 131 0.76 -0.09 7.19
CA ALA A 131 1.23 -0.91 8.30
C ALA A 131 1.86 -0.11 9.45
N VAL A 132 2.77 0.83 9.17
CA VAL A 132 3.42 1.63 10.22
C VAL A 132 2.45 2.60 10.89
N SER A 133 1.51 3.18 10.12
CA SER A 133 0.50 4.07 10.67
C SER A 133 -0.50 3.32 11.52
N PHE A 134 -0.85 2.08 11.17
CA PHE A 134 -1.71 1.24 11.99
C PHE A 134 -1.05 0.87 13.31
N GLN A 135 0.21 0.42 13.27
CA GLN A 135 0.97 0.13 14.49
C GLN A 135 1.12 1.39 15.38
N TYR A 136 1.41 2.53 14.77
CA TYR A 136 1.56 3.80 15.50
C TYR A 136 0.25 4.25 16.16
N PHE A 137 -0.88 4.10 15.47
CA PHE A 137 -2.20 4.37 16.07
C PHE A 137 -2.49 3.43 17.24
N ILE A 138 -2.15 2.14 17.11
CA ILE A 138 -2.33 1.18 18.20
C ILE A 138 -1.54 1.61 19.44
N LYS A 139 -0.30 2.10 19.26
CA LYS A 139 0.59 2.54 20.35
C LYS A 139 0.21 3.90 20.95
N THR A 140 -0.25 4.85 20.14
CA THR A 140 -0.31 6.28 20.53
C THR A 140 -1.68 6.94 20.41
N ARG A 141 -2.64 6.28 19.76
CA ARG A 141 -3.95 6.85 19.37
C ARG A 141 -3.84 8.13 18.54
N SER A 142 -2.77 8.24 17.74
CA SER A 142 -2.53 9.39 16.86
C SER A 142 -2.04 8.97 15.48
N LEU A 143 -2.00 9.91 14.53
CA LEU A 143 -1.56 9.65 13.16
C LEU A 143 -0.07 9.98 13.02
N ILE A 144 0.74 9.00 12.61
CA ILE A 144 2.16 9.22 12.30
C ILE A 144 2.30 10.16 11.10
N SER A 145 3.16 11.16 11.20
CA SER A 145 3.41 12.10 10.10
C SER A 145 4.33 11.50 9.02
N VAL A 146 4.18 11.97 7.78
CA VAL A 146 5.10 11.59 6.68
C VAL A 146 6.57 11.91 7.01
N LYS A 147 6.82 12.94 7.82
CA LYS A 147 8.17 13.30 8.26
C LYS A 147 8.74 12.25 9.22
N GLU A 148 7.93 11.72 10.12
CA GLU A 148 8.35 10.65 11.04
C GLU A 148 8.60 9.35 10.30
N ILE A 149 7.75 8.98 9.34
CA ILE A 149 7.99 7.82 8.46
C ILE A 149 9.32 7.99 7.72
N ASN A 150 9.53 9.14 7.06
CA ASN A 150 10.74 9.36 6.28
C ASN A 150 12.03 9.39 7.13
N LYS A 151 11.95 9.74 8.42
CA LYS A 151 13.10 9.62 9.33
C LYS A 151 13.51 8.17 9.55
N GLN A 152 12.57 7.23 9.55
CA GLN A 152 12.84 5.79 9.69
C GLN A 152 13.43 5.17 8.42
N LEU A 153 13.38 5.88 7.28
CA LEU A 153 13.86 5.43 5.97
C LEU A 153 15.18 6.10 5.58
N ILE A 154 15.97 6.49 6.58
CA ILE A 154 17.36 6.95 6.43
C ILE A 154 18.25 5.81 6.93
N PHE A 155 19.13 5.33 6.07
CA PHE A 155 19.99 4.18 6.32
C PHE A 155 21.45 4.59 6.20
N THR A 156 22.19 4.48 7.30
CA THR A 156 23.65 4.67 7.32
C THR A 156 24.34 3.31 7.32
N MET A 157 25.49 3.18 6.64
CA MET A 157 26.45 2.14 7.03
C MET A 157 27.20 2.63 8.26
N GLU A 158 27.04 1.91 9.36
CA GLU A 158 28.07 1.87 10.39
C GLU A 158 29.02 0.74 10.00
N ASP A 159 30.29 1.08 9.78
CA ASP A 159 31.34 0.07 9.68
C ASP A 159 31.34 -0.69 11.01
N LYS A 160 30.77 -1.91 11.02
CA LYS A 160 31.07 -2.86 12.08
C LYS A 160 32.54 -3.25 11.90
N GLU A 161 33.42 -2.46 12.50
CA GLU A 161 34.80 -2.86 12.78
C GLU A 161 34.71 -4.06 13.74
N GLU A 162 34.56 -5.27 13.19
CA GLU A 162 35.06 -6.46 13.88
C GLU A 162 36.57 -6.30 13.96
N GLU A 163 37.06 -6.04 15.18
CA GLU A 163 38.46 -5.94 15.57
C GLU A 163 39.29 -7.10 15.00
N THR A 164 39.81 -6.93 13.79
CA THR A 164 40.95 -7.68 13.29
C THR A 164 42.10 -6.71 13.12
N ASN A 165 42.91 -6.64 14.18
CA ASN A 165 44.17 -5.90 14.24
C ASN A 165 45.02 -6.13 12.99
N THR A 166 44.95 -5.20 12.03
CA THR A 166 45.94 -5.05 10.98
C THR A 166 46.05 -3.57 10.60
N PRO A 167 47.17 -2.89 10.89
CA PRO A 167 47.34 -1.50 10.50
C PRO A 167 47.85 -1.46 9.06
N SER A 168 46.96 -1.20 8.10
CA SER A 168 47.35 -0.86 6.73
C SER A 168 46.57 0.36 6.23
N SER A 169 47.23 1.51 6.37
CA SER A 169 47.31 2.63 5.42
C SER A 169 46.13 2.92 4.46
N ASN A 170 45.31 3.92 4.80
CA ASN A 170 45.14 5.22 4.09
C ASN A 170 43.95 6.03 4.67
N PRO A 171 44.10 7.30 5.13
CA PRO A 171 43.02 8.05 5.80
C PRO A 171 42.07 8.86 4.88
N HIS A 172 42.10 8.69 3.56
CA HIS A 172 41.28 9.47 2.63
C HIS A 172 40.29 8.54 1.90
N ASP A 173 38.99 8.81 2.05
CA ASP A 173 37.80 8.07 1.58
C ASP A 173 37.26 6.90 2.46
N LYS A 174 37.03 7.14 3.76
CA LYS A 174 35.89 6.46 4.43
C LYS A 174 34.58 7.15 3.99
N GLN A 175 34.10 6.84 2.78
CA GLN A 175 32.85 7.41 2.29
C GLN A 175 31.67 6.76 3.01
N LEU A 176 31.14 7.45 4.01
CA LEU A 176 29.92 7.07 4.73
C LEU A 176 28.75 7.01 3.72
N CYS A 177 28.40 5.81 3.27
CA CYS A 177 27.32 5.63 2.30
C CYS A 177 25.98 5.74 3.04
N THR A 178 25.26 6.84 2.80
CA THR A 178 23.91 7.07 3.35
C THR A 178 22.89 6.88 2.25
N TRP A 179 21.94 5.97 2.44
CA TRP A 179 20.80 5.78 1.55
C TRP A 179 19.54 6.32 2.21
N SER A 180 18.68 6.95 1.43
CA SER A 180 17.37 7.36 1.93
C SER A 180 16.31 7.22 0.86
N LEU A 181 15.10 6.87 1.27
CA LEU A 181 13.93 6.87 0.41
C LEU A 181 12.84 7.72 1.06
N LYS A 182 12.26 8.64 0.30
CA LYS A 182 11.18 9.50 0.78
C LYS A 182 9.85 9.01 0.25
N VAL A 183 8.93 8.69 1.15
CA VAL A 183 7.52 8.47 0.82
C VAL A 183 6.96 9.78 0.25
N THR A 184 6.33 9.71 -0.92
CA THR A 184 5.71 10.87 -1.54
C THR A 184 4.43 11.26 -0.78
N PRO A 185 4.00 12.53 -0.82
CA PRO A 185 2.73 12.92 -0.20
C PRO A 185 1.53 12.10 -0.72
N VAL A 186 1.57 11.68 -1.99
CA VAL A 186 0.50 10.88 -2.59
C VAL A 186 0.52 9.45 -2.05
N ASP A 187 1.68 8.80 -1.96
CA ASP A 187 1.77 7.45 -1.36
C ASP A 187 1.33 7.48 0.10
N TYR A 188 1.69 8.54 0.83
CA TYR A 188 1.26 8.73 2.21
C TYR A 188 -0.26 8.85 2.31
N LEU A 189 -0.89 9.71 1.51
CA LEU A 189 -2.35 9.88 1.50
C LEU A 189 -3.07 8.58 1.11
N LEU A 190 -2.55 7.84 0.13
CA LEU A 190 -3.17 6.58 -0.29
C LEU A 190 -3.06 5.50 0.79
N GLY A 191 -1.90 5.35 1.43
CA GLY A 191 -1.70 4.43 2.55
C GLY A 191 -2.54 4.79 3.79
N VAL A 192 -2.65 6.08 4.12
CA VAL A 192 -3.53 6.55 5.21
C VAL A 192 -5.01 6.37 4.88
N ALA A 193 -5.38 6.46 3.60
CA ALA A 193 -6.75 6.14 3.21
C ALA A 193 -7.06 4.66 3.43
N ASP A 194 -6.14 3.76 3.10
CA ASP A 194 -6.30 2.32 3.32
C ASP A 194 -6.29 1.93 4.80
N LEU A 195 -5.45 2.60 5.61
CA LEU A 195 -5.46 2.51 7.08
C LEU A 195 -6.87 2.65 7.66
N THR A 196 -7.72 3.52 7.10
CA THR A 196 -9.08 3.72 7.63
C THR A 196 -9.97 2.49 7.51
N GLY A 197 -9.71 1.62 6.52
CA GLY A 197 -10.33 0.31 6.42
C GLY A 197 -9.89 -0.62 7.54
N GLU A 198 -8.60 -0.62 7.88
CA GLU A 198 -8.06 -1.44 8.96
C GLU A 198 -8.51 -0.95 10.34
N LEU A 199 -8.58 0.36 10.56
CA LEU A 199 -9.14 0.94 11.77
C LEU A 199 -10.64 0.63 11.94
N MET A 200 -11.40 0.64 10.84
CA MET A 200 -12.79 0.18 10.86
C MET A 200 -12.88 -1.30 11.25
N ARG A 201 -12.06 -2.18 10.66
CA ARG A 201 -12.02 -3.61 11.06
C ARG A 201 -11.72 -3.76 12.55
N MET A 202 -10.72 -3.04 13.06
CA MET A 202 -10.35 -3.06 14.47
C MET A 202 -11.52 -2.60 15.37
N CYS A 203 -12.27 -1.57 14.96
CA CYS A 203 -13.46 -1.11 15.69
C CYS A 203 -14.52 -2.21 15.80
N ILE A 204 -14.81 -2.93 14.71
CA ILE A 204 -15.84 -3.97 14.73
C ILE A 204 -15.38 -5.16 15.58
N ASN A 205 -14.11 -5.54 15.47
CA ASN A 205 -13.53 -6.61 16.29
C ASN A 205 -13.54 -6.27 17.78
N SER A 206 -13.22 -5.02 18.15
CA SER A 206 -13.22 -4.59 19.55
C SER A 206 -14.65 -4.64 20.12
N VAL A 207 -15.66 -4.19 19.37
CA VAL A 207 -17.08 -4.33 19.75
C VAL A 207 -17.46 -5.80 19.97
N GLY A 208 -17.04 -6.69 19.06
CA GLY A 208 -17.31 -8.13 19.17
C GLY A 208 -16.73 -8.78 20.42
N ASN A 209 -15.58 -8.27 20.89
CA ASN A 209 -14.91 -8.70 22.11
C ASN A 209 -15.42 -7.99 23.39
N GLY A 210 -16.46 -7.15 23.27
CA GLY A 210 -17.07 -6.44 24.40
C GLY A 210 -16.38 -5.14 24.82
N ASP A 211 -15.42 -4.64 24.04
CA ASP A 211 -14.79 -3.33 24.27
C ASP A 211 -15.77 -2.21 23.88
N ILE A 212 -16.04 -1.33 24.85
CA ILE A 212 -16.96 -0.21 24.72
C ILE A 212 -16.27 1.15 24.59
N ASP A 213 -14.94 1.22 24.75
CA ASP A 213 -14.17 2.47 24.76
C ASP A 213 -13.45 2.68 23.42
N THR A 214 -12.71 1.67 22.94
CA THR A 214 -11.96 1.71 21.67
C THR A 214 -12.81 2.16 20.46
N PRO A 215 -14.08 1.75 20.29
CA PRO A 215 -14.91 2.20 19.18
C PRO A 215 -15.09 3.72 19.11
N PHE A 216 -15.24 4.40 20.26
CA PHE A 216 -15.44 5.85 20.29
C PHE A 216 -14.14 6.60 19.99
N GLU A 217 -13.00 6.10 20.47
CA GLU A 217 -11.67 6.63 20.11
C GLU A 217 -11.45 6.54 18.60
N LEU A 218 -11.76 5.38 18.01
CA LEU A 218 -11.66 5.14 16.58
C LEU A 218 -12.62 6.03 15.78
N SER A 219 -13.85 6.22 16.24
CA SER A 219 -14.81 7.12 15.60
C SER A 219 -14.30 8.56 15.57
N GLN A 220 -13.77 9.06 16.69
CA GLN A 220 -13.20 10.40 16.75
C GLN A 220 -12.01 10.55 15.79
N PHE A 221 -11.12 9.56 15.76
CA PHE A 221 -9.95 9.59 14.89
C PHE A 221 -10.31 9.51 13.40
N LEU A 222 -11.24 8.63 13.02
CA LEU A 222 -11.71 8.52 11.63
C LEU A 222 -12.42 9.77 11.15
N ARG A 223 -13.16 10.47 12.01
CA ARG A 223 -13.76 11.77 11.67
C ARG A 223 -12.69 12.80 11.32
N GLN A 224 -11.63 12.90 12.13
CA GLN A 224 -10.52 13.82 11.86
C GLN A 224 -9.80 13.50 10.55
N ILE A 225 -9.59 12.22 10.25
CA ILE A 225 -9.03 11.81 8.96
C ILE A 225 -9.98 12.19 7.82
N TYR A 226 -11.28 11.86 7.94
CA TYR A 226 -12.28 12.21 6.94
C TYR A 226 -12.31 13.72 6.66
N ASP A 227 -12.36 14.54 7.70
CA ASP A 227 -12.35 16.00 7.58
C ASP A 227 -11.08 16.49 6.86
N GLY A 228 -9.92 15.88 7.16
CA GLY A 228 -8.67 16.16 6.45
C GLY A 228 -8.71 15.82 4.96
N PHE A 229 -9.25 14.66 4.59
CA PHE A 229 -9.42 14.28 3.17
C PHE A 229 -10.47 15.15 2.47
N SER A 230 -11.56 15.50 3.15
CA SER A 230 -12.57 16.43 2.64
C SER A 230 -12.02 17.84 2.45
N TYR A 231 -11.10 18.28 3.31
CA TYR A 231 -10.40 19.56 3.16
C TYR A 231 -9.51 19.60 1.93
N ILE A 232 -8.81 18.50 1.61
CA ILE A 232 -8.05 18.37 0.36
C ILE A 232 -9.00 18.41 -0.85
N GLY A 233 -10.13 17.69 -0.76
CA GLY A 233 -11.18 17.67 -1.77
C GLY A 233 -10.64 17.41 -3.18
N ASN A 234 -11.08 18.23 -4.13
CA ASN A 234 -10.73 18.09 -5.55
C ASN A 234 -9.36 18.70 -5.92
N THR A 235 -8.61 19.24 -4.96
CA THR A 235 -7.25 19.75 -5.18
C THR A 235 -6.21 18.63 -5.21
N GLY A 236 -6.55 17.45 -4.66
CA GLY A 236 -5.69 16.28 -4.66
C GLY A 236 -5.73 15.46 -5.97
N PRO A 237 -4.82 14.48 -6.12
CA PRO A 237 -4.85 13.53 -7.22
C PRO A 237 -6.17 12.76 -7.31
N TYR A 238 -6.51 12.31 -8.52
CA TYR A 238 -7.74 11.54 -8.77
C TYR A 238 -7.81 10.25 -7.93
N GLU A 239 -6.66 9.60 -7.69
CA GLU A 239 -6.57 8.41 -6.85
C GLU A 239 -7.04 8.67 -5.42
N VAL A 240 -6.65 9.81 -4.84
CA VAL A 240 -7.04 10.22 -3.49
C VAL A 240 -8.55 10.49 -3.44
N SER A 241 -9.08 11.16 -4.47
CA SER A 241 -10.52 11.42 -4.58
C SER A 241 -11.35 10.14 -4.64
N LYS A 242 -10.87 9.09 -5.33
CA LYS A 242 -11.54 7.77 -5.34
C LYS A 242 -11.58 7.12 -3.95
N LYS A 243 -10.52 7.28 -3.15
CA LYS A 243 -10.47 6.72 -1.79
C LYS A 243 -11.45 7.39 -0.83
N LEU A 244 -11.85 8.64 -1.07
CA LEU A 244 -12.82 9.36 -0.24
C LEU A 244 -14.17 8.63 -0.14
N TYR A 245 -14.60 7.96 -1.21
CA TYR A 245 -15.82 7.15 -1.18
C TYR A 245 -15.72 5.99 -0.18
N THR A 246 -14.66 5.19 -0.27
CA THR A 246 -14.43 4.05 0.65
C THR A 246 -14.22 4.53 2.08
N LEU A 247 -13.48 5.64 2.26
CA LEU A 247 -13.30 6.27 3.57
C LEU A 247 -14.63 6.66 4.22
N LYS A 248 -15.55 7.26 3.46
CA LYS A 248 -16.90 7.60 3.94
C LYS A 248 -17.68 6.36 4.38
N GLN A 249 -17.54 5.24 3.66
CA GLN A 249 -18.17 3.97 4.05
C GLN A 249 -17.57 3.41 5.35
N SER A 250 -16.23 3.45 5.50
CA SER A 250 -15.56 3.04 6.73
C SER A 250 -16.00 3.87 7.93
N LEU A 251 -16.04 5.21 7.77
CA LEU A 251 -16.52 6.12 8.80
C LEU A 251 -17.97 5.81 9.19
N ALA A 252 -18.87 5.66 8.23
CA ALA A 252 -20.28 5.36 8.50
C ALA A 252 -20.45 4.06 9.29
N LYS A 253 -19.66 3.02 9.00
CA LYS A 253 -19.69 1.76 9.75
C LYS A 253 -19.27 1.94 11.20
N VAL A 254 -18.18 2.67 11.44
CA VAL A 254 -17.69 2.96 12.80
C VAL A 254 -18.67 3.83 13.59
N GLU A 255 -19.26 4.85 12.98
CA GLU A 255 -20.27 5.69 13.63
C GLU A 255 -21.54 4.90 13.99
N ASN A 256 -21.99 4.00 13.10
CA ASN A 256 -23.12 3.13 13.38
C ASN A 256 -22.84 2.15 14.54
N ALA A 257 -21.61 1.63 14.64
CA ALA A 257 -21.18 0.80 15.76
C ALA A 257 -21.25 1.59 17.09
N CYS A 258 -20.70 2.81 17.11
CA CYS A 258 -20.75 3.69 18.28
C CYS A 258 -22.19 4.09 18.67
N TYR A 259 -23.02 4.39 17.68
CA TYR A 259 -24.44 4.67 17.90
C TYR A 259 -25.15 3.49 18.56
N THR A 260 -24.94 2.27 18.03
CA THR A 260 -25.55 1.06 18.56
C THR A 260 -25.10 0.77 20.00
N LEU A 261 -23.80 0.94 20.29
CA LEU A 261 -23.26 0.84 21.64
C LEU A 261 -23.91 1.85 22.58
N LYS A 262 -24.05 3.11 22.14
CA LYS A 262 -24.61 4.17 22.97
C LYS A 262 -26.08 3.94 23.31
N VAL A 263 -26.89 3.53 22.33
CA VAL A 263 -28.32 3.23 22.54
C VAL A 263 -28.47 2.06 23.49
N ARG A 264 -27.85 0.91 23.19
CA ARG A 264 -27.97 -0.29 24.01
C ARG A 264 -27.39 -0.10 25.41
N GLY A 265 -26.26 0.58 25.53
CA GLY A 265 -25.63 0.89 26.81
C GLY A 265 -26.39 1.90 27.66
N SER A 266 -27.40 2.57 27.10
CA SER A 266 -28.33 3.42 27.84
C SER A 266 -29.61 2.68 28.25
N GLU A 267 -29.89 1.51 27.67
CA GLU A 267 -31.09 0.68 27.94
C GLU A 267 -30.80 -0.52 28.86
N ILE A 268 -29.60 -1.10 28.77
CA ILE A 268 -29.22 -2.35 29.46
C ILE A 268 -28.04 -2.07 30.41
N PRO A 269 -28.04 -2.60 31.66
CA PRO A 269 -26.92 -2.46 32.59
C PRO A 269 -25.59 -2.90 31.95
N LYS A 270 -24.52 -2.12 32.15
CA LYS A 270 -23.23 -2.29 31.47
C LYS A 270 -22.65 -3.70 31.49
N HIS A 271 -22.91 -4.49 32.54
CA HIS A 271 -22.43 -5.87 32.68
C HIS A 271 -23.12 -6.89 31.75
N MET A 272 -24.31 -6.59 31.21
CA MET A 272 -25.03 -7.46 30.26
C MET A 272 -24.87 -7.04 28.80
N LEU A 273 -24.10 -5.98 28.52
CA LEU A 273 -23.92 -5.49 27.14
C LEU A 273 -23.05 -6.41 26.32
N ALA A 274 -21.93 -6.91 26.89
CA ALA A 274 -21.02 -7.81 26.21
C ALA A 274 -21.75 -9.06 25.68
N ASP A 275 -22.60 -9.67 26.52
CA ASP A 275 -23.39 -10.87 26.16
C ASP A 275 -24.34 -10.60 24.97
N VAL A 276 -25.01 -9.44 24.94
CA VAL A 276 -25.94 -9.09 23.85
C VAL A 276 -25.20 -8.87 22.52
N PHE A 277 -23.95 -8.41 22.55
CA PHE A 277 -23.13 -8.22 21.34
C PHE A 277 -22.50 -9.53 20.87
N SER A 278 -21.98 -10.39 21.76
CA SER A 278 -21.51 -11.73 21.38
C SER A 278 -22.64 -12.58 20.79
N THR A 279 -23.83 -12.57 21.39
CA THR A 279 -24.97 -13.34 20.88
C THR A 279 -25.37 -12.88 19.47
N LYS A 280 -25.28 -11.57 19.17
CA LYS A 280 -25.63 -11.04 17.85
C LYS A 280 -24.54 -11.31 16.81
N ALA A 281 -23.26 -11.29 17.20
CA ALA A 281 -22.15 -11.67 16.33
C ALA A 281 -22.24 -13.15 15.91
N GLU A 282 -22.56 -14.05 16.85
CA GLU A 282 -22.77 -15.47 16.57
C GLU A 282 -23.97 -15.75 15.64
N MET A 283 -25.02 -14.93 15.70
CA MET A 283 -26.16 -15.05 14.80
C MET A 283 -25.85 -14.59 13.37
N ILE A 284 -25.01 -13.56 13.22
CA ILE A 284 -24.62 -13.04 11.90
C ILE A 284 -23.67 -14.01 11.19
N ASP A 285 -22.69 -14.59 11.90
CA ASP A 285 -21.78 -15.60 11.34
C ASP A 285 -22.53 -16.87 10.85
N ARG A 286 -23.65 -17.22 11.50
CA ARG A 286 -24.49 -18.34 11.07
C ARG A 286 -25.30 -18.04 9.81
N GLU A 287 -25.69 -16.80 9.58
CA GLU A 287 -26.41 -16.41 8.36
C GLU A 287 -25.47 -16.30 7.15
N GLU A 288 -24.22 -15.88 7.33
CA GLU A 288 -23.23 -15.79 6.24
C GLU A 288 -22.62 -17.16 5.86
N GLY A 289 -22.63 -18.15 6.75
CA GLY A 289 -22.16 -19.52 6.46
C GLY A 289 -23.17 -20.43 5.74
N LEU A 290 -24.38 -19.93 5.46
CA LEU A 290 -25.48 -20.68 4.83
C LEU A 290 -25.80 -20.22 3.39
N SER A 291 -24.89 -19.48 2.73
CA SER A 291 -25.04 -19.09 1.31
C SER A 291 -23.94 -19.67 0.42
#